data_AF-A0A7L2VGE7-F1
#
_entry.id   AF-A0A7L2VGE7-F1
#
_cell.length_a   1.000
_cell.length_b   1.000
_cell.length_c   1.000
_cell.angle_alpha   90.00
_cell.angle_beta   90.00
_cell.angle_gamma   90.00
#
_symmetry.space_group_name_H-M   'P 1'
#
loop_
_entity.id
_entity.type
_entity.pdbx_description
1 polymer ?
#
loop_
_entity_poly.entity_id
_entity_poly.type
_entity_poly.pdbx_seq_one_letter_code
_entity_poly.pdbx_strand_id
1 'polypeptide(L)'
;PTKKVNGILESPTGTGKTLCLLCSTLAWREHFKDTISARKIAQRLGGGELFPDRPLASWGSAATDADTPTYYTDVPKIIYASRTHSQLTQVINELKNTVYRPKICVLGSREQLCINPEVKRLESNHMQIYMCRMKVMARACHFYNNVEEKCTEKELIDSIMDIEDLVKNGNKHRACPYYLSRSLKQQADIIFMPYNYLLDSKSRRAHNLDLKGTVIILDEAHNVEKLCEESSSFDLTPYDLASAMDAVNVVLEEQAKVVQQNEINAEFNMELASSGLNMELEDIAKIKKILLQLESAIDAVELPPNDSGVTKDGSYIFDLFAEAQITFQTKSSLLESLEQILQFLSGRTGVFVNTSGLHKLSDIIQ
;
A
#
# COMPACT_ATOMS: atom_id res chain seq x y z
N PRO A 1 11.74 -22.68 23.59
CA PRO A 1 11.82 -22.74 22.11
C PRO A 1 10.55 -22.18 21.45
N THR A 2 10.52 -20.90 21.10
CA THR A 2 9.52 -20.39 20.16
C THR A 2 10.02 -20.69 18.75
N LYS A 3 9.76 -21.93 18.29
CA LYS A 3 9.73 -22.19 16.85
C LYS A 3 8.81 -21.13 16.25
N LYS A 4 9.18 -20.55 15.10
CA LYS A 4 8.24 -19.76 14.31
C LYS A 4 7.10 -20.72 13.94
N VAL A 5 5.98 -20.60 14.63
CA VAL A 5 4.83 -21.49 14.45
C VAL A 5 3.65 -20.65 14.04
N ASN A 6 2.87 -21.19 13.12
CA ASN A 6 1.57 -20.67 12.79
C ASN A 6 0.55 -21.41 13.66
N GLY A 7 -0.46 -20.69 14.15
CA GLY A 7 -1.56 -21.26 14.91
C GLY A 7 -2.88 -20.86 14.27
N ILE A 8 -3.80 -21.82 14.15
CA ILE A 8 -5.19 -21.55 13.80
C ILE A 8 -5.99 -21.72 15.07
N LEU A 9 -6.71 -20.66 15.46
CA LEU A 9 -7.51 -20.63 16.67
C LEU A 9 -8.97 -20.45 16.27
N GLU A 10 -9.79 -21.45 16.61
CA GLU A 10 -11.23 -21.37 16.43
C GLU A 10 -11.91 -21.14 17.78
N SER A 11 -12.99 -20.35 17.76
CA SER A 11 -13.83 -20.12 18.93
C SER A 11 -15.26 -19.86 18.42
N PRO A 12 -16.30 -19.90 19.27
CA PRO A 12 -17.66 -19.45 18.90
C PRO A 12 -17.83 -17.92 18.86
N THR A 13 -18.74 -17.39 18.05
CA THR A 13 -19.03 -15.93 18.03
C THR A 13 -19.59 -15.46 19.37
N GLY A 14 -19.35 -14.18 19.73
CA GLY A 14 -19.89 -13.58 20.96
C GLY A 14 -19.13 -13.91 22.26
N THR A 15 -18.02 -14.66 22.21
CA THR A 15 -17.25 -15.06 23.42
C THR A 15 -16.12 -14.08 23.78
N GLY A 16 -16.13 -12.85 23.26
CA GLY A 16 -15.07 -11.86 23.53
C GLY A 16 -13.69 -12.24 22.97
N LYS A 17 -13.64 -12.92 21.81
CA LYS A 17 -12.40 -13.36 21.16
C LYS A 17 -11.40 -12.23 21.00
N THR A 18 -11.85 -11.11 20.45
CA THR A 18 -11.03 -9.96 20.10
C THR A 18 -10.32 -9.41 21.33
N LEU A 19 -11.09 -9.14 22.39
CA LEU A 19 -10.54 -8.72 23.68
C LEU A 19 -9.57 -9.76 24.30
N CYS A 20 -9.92 -11.05 24.26
CA CYS A 20 -9.06 -12.12 24.78
C CYS A 20 -7.72 -12.18 24.01
N LEU A 21 -7.79 -12.11 22.68
CA LEU A 21 -6.65 -12.15 21.78
C LEU A 21 -5.77 -10.91 21.95
N LEU A 22 -6.35 -9.72 22.04
CA LEU A 22 -5.62 -8.48 22.34
C LEU A 22 -4.93 -8.55 23.70
N CYS A 23 -5.67 -8.86 24.77
CA CYS A 23 -5.13 -8.89 26.12
C CYS A 23 -4.02 -9.93 26.29
N SER A 24 -4.20 -11.14 25.75
CA SER A 24 -3.17 -12.19 25.81
C SER A 24 -1.91 -11.80 25.03
N THR A 25 -2.07 -11.21 23.84
CA THR A 25 -0.93 -10.75 23.02
C THR A 25 -0.19 -9.60 23.69
N LEU A 26 -0.91 -8.63 24.25
CA LEU A 26 -0.31 -7.48 24.93
C LEU A 26 0.39 -7.88 26.22
N ALA A 27 -0.23 -8.75 27.03
CA ALA A 27 0.40 -9.33 28.23
C ALA A 27 1.68 -10.09 27.88
N TRP A 28 1.64 -10.92 26.84
CA TRP A 28 2.82 -11.62 26.35
C TRP A 28 3.93 -10.66 25.94
N ARG A 29 3.59 -9.61 25.19
CA ARG A 29 4.56 -8.61 24.72
C ARG A 29 5.20 -7.84 25.87
N GLU A 30 4.42 -7.46 26.88
CA GLU A 30 4.91 -6.79 28.09
C GLU A 30 5.87 -7.69 28.86
N HIS A 31 5.48 -8.95 29.09
CA HIS A 31 6.36 -9.95 29.72
C HIS A 31 7.67 -10.17 28.94
N PHE A 32 7.58 -10.18 27.60
CA PHE A 32 8.76 -10.31 26.73
C PHE A 32 9.68 -9.09 26.83
N LYS A 33 9.12 -7.88 26.86
CA LYS A 33 9.86 -6.63 27.05
C LYS A 33 10.57 -6.60 28.41
N ASP A 34 9.92 -7.03 29.47
CA ASP A 34 10.51 -7.13 30.81
C ASP A 34 11.68 -8.12 30.82
N THR A 35 11.51 -9.27 30.16
CA THR A 35 12.55 -10.29 30.04
C THR A 35 13.78 -9.77 29.28
N ILE A 36 13.59 -9.04 28.18
CA ILE A 36 14.69 -8.40 27.45
C ILE A 36 15.38 -7.35 28.32
N SER A 37 14.60 -6.54 29.03
CA SER A 37 15.11 -5.45 29.88
C SER A 37 15.96 -6.01 31.03
N ALA A 38 15.45 -7.04 31.73
CA ALA A 38 16.17 -7.75 32.79
C ALA A 38 17.49 -8.35 32.26
N ARG A 39 17.48 -8.95 31.06
CA ARG A 39 18.70 -9.48 30.41
C ARG A 39 19.73 -8.39 30.11
N LYS A 40 19.30 -7.28 29.49
CA LYS A 40 20.19 -6.16 29.17
C LYS A 40 20.83 -5.57 30.43
N ILE A 41 20.09 -5.52 31.53
CA ILE A 41 20.59 -5.09 32.84
C ILE A 41 21.62 -6.09 33.40
N ALA A 42 21.31 -7.39 33.38
CA ALA A 42 22.22 -8.44 33.86
C ALA A 42 23.54 -8.49 33.06
N GLN A 43 23.48 -8.30 31.73
CA GLN A 43 24.67 -8.21 30.87
C GLN A 43 25.55 -7.00 31.21
N ARG A 44 24.93 -5.83 31.47
CA ARG A 44 25.67 -4.62 31.88
C ARG A 44 26.31 -4.74 33.26
N LEU A 45 25.73 -5.54 34.15
CA LEU A 45 26.21 -5.76 35.52
C LEU A 45 27.16 -6.95 35.67
N GLY A 46 27.73 -7.44 34.56
CA GLY A 46 28.80 -8.45 34.61
C GLY A 46 28.35 -9.89 34.89
N GLY A 47 27.09 -10.24 34.59
CA GLY A 47 26.63 -11.64 34.59
C GLY A 47 26.23 -12.20 35.96
N GLY A 48 26.07 -11.37 36.99
CA GLY A 48 25.45 -11.80 38.24
C GLY A 48 23.95 -12.08 38.04
N GLU A 49 23.51 -13.30 38.35
CA GLU A 49 22.09 -13.65 38.38
C GLU A 49 21.35 -12.81 39.44
N LEU A 50 20.72 -11.73 39.01
CA LEU A 50 19.96 -10.82 39.89
C LEU A 50 18.63 -11.40 40.37
N PHE A 51 18.17 -12.52 39.79
CA PHE A 51 16.86 -13.13 40.10
C PHE A 51 16.94 -14.68 40.10
N PRO A 52 17.46 -15.32 41.16
CA PRO A 52 17.59 -16.78 41.23
C PRO A 52 16.23 -17.52 41.18
N ASP A 53 15.14 -16.89 41.62
CA ASP A 53 13.81 -17.53 41.73
C ASP A 53 12.86 -17.24 40.55
N ARG A 54 13.29 -16.49 39.52
CA ARG A 54 12.51 -16.28 38.30
C ARG A 54 13.21 -16.98 37.14
N PRO A 55 12.78 -18.19 36.72
CA PRO A 55 13.29 -18.79 35.51
C PRO A 55 13.05 -17.82 34.36
N LEU A 56 14.14 -17.28 33.83
CA LEU A 56 14.13 -16.33 32.73
C LEU A 56 13.49 -17.03 31.53
N ALA A 57 12.26 -16.64 31.20
CA ALA A 57 11.40 -17.37 30.29
C ALA A 57 12.17 -17.82 29.03
N SER A 58 12.12 -19.14 28.72
CA SER A 58 12.73 -19.80 27.53
C SER A 58 12.17 -19.30 26.17
N TRP A 59 11.40 -18.20 26.20
CA TRP A 59 10.58 -17.68 25.12
C TRP A 59 11.36 -16.87 24.08
N GLY A 60 12.67 -16.67 24.28
CA GLY A 60 13.52 -15.85 23.42
C GLY A 60 14.78 -16.53 22.87
N SER A 61 14.92 -17.85 22.95
CA SER A 61 16.03 -18.57 22.30
C SER A 61 15.61 -19.00 20.90
N ALA A 62 16.15 -18.36 19.85
CA ALA A 62 16.06 -18.91 18.51
C ALA A 62 16.93 -20.16 18.45
N ALA A 63 16.33 -21.29 18.08
CA ALA A 63 17.09 -22.49 17.71
C ALA A 63 17.43 -22.36 16.22
N THR A 64 18.71 -22.19 15.92
CA THR A 64 19.32 -22.52 14.62
C THR A 64 20.34 -23.62 14.86
N ASP A 65 20.56 -24.49 13.88
CA ASP A 65 21.48 -25.66 13.91
C ASP A 65 22.98 -25.32 14.02
N ALA A 66 23.34 -24.33 14.84
CA ALA A 66 24.71 -24.01 15.21
C ALA A 66 24.71 -23.51 16.66
N ASP A 67 25.70 -23.96 17.44
CA ASP A 67 25.85 -23.85 18.91
C ASP A 67 25.90 -22.44 19.53
N THR A 68 25.17 -21.45 19.00
CA THR A 68 25.00 -20.12 19.60
C THR A 68 23.52 -19.71 19.64
N PRO A 69 22.88 -19.65 20.82
CA PRO A 69 21.49 -19.21 20.91
C PRO A 69 21.37 -17.74 20.50
N THR A 70 20.73 -17.49 19.35
CA THR A 70 20.44 -16.13 18.89
C THR A 70 19.21 -15.63 19.66
N TYR A 71 19.43 -14.69 20.58
CA TYR A 71 18.35 -14.08 21.34
C TYR A 71 17.72 -12.92 20.56
N TYR A 72 16.40 -12.75 20.68
CA TYR A 72 15.75 -11.52 20.20
C TYR A 72 16.33 -10.29 20.92
N THR A 73 16.90 -9.36 20.16
CA THR A 73 17.48 -8.10 20.68
C THR A 73 16.41 -7.03 20.94
N ASP A 74 15.30 -7.13 20.23
CA ASP A 74 14.24 -6.13 20.14
C ASP A 74 12.88 -6.69 20.52
N VAL A 75 12.01 -5.82 21.04
CA VAL A 75 10.64 -6.17 21.43
C VAL A 75 9.82 -6.38 20.15
N PRO A 76 9.16 -7.54 19.99
CA PRO A 76 8.35 -7.83 18.81
C PRO A 76 7.27 -6.78 18.57
N LYS A 77 7.07 -6.41 17.29
CA LYS A 77 5.92 -5.63 16.86
C LYS A 77 4.72 -6.54 16.65
N ILE A 78 3.51 -6.02 16.84
CA ILE A 78 2.27 -6.74 16.55
C ILE A 78 1.62 -6.09 15.33
N ILE A 79 1.23 -6.89 14.34
CA ILE A 79 0.34 -6.47 13.26
C ILE A 79 -1.00 -7.15 13.50
N TYR A 80 -2.04 -6.35 13.72
CA TYR A 80 -3.42 -6.81 13.81
C TYR A 80 -4.11 -6.46 12.49
N ALA A 81 -4.44 -7.47 11.71
CA ALA A 81 -5.14 -7.29 10.46
C ALA A 81 -6.56 -7.85 10.52
N SER A 82 -7.49 -7.12 9.93
CA SER A 82 -8.89 -7.51 9.81
C SER A 82 -9.42 -7.20 8.41
N ARG A 83 -10.64 -7.62 8.09
CA ARG A 83 -11.20 -7.43 6.74
C ARG A 83 -11.56 -5.97 6.48
N THR A 84 -12.21 -5.30 7.44
CA THR A 84 -12.71 -3.94 7.26
C THR A 84 -12.20 -2.98 8.32
N HIS A 85 -12.20 -1.69 7.99
CA HIS A 85 -11.90 -0.63 8.94
C HIS A 85 -12.91 -0.55 10.09
N SER A 86 -14.18 -0.86 9.86
CA SER A 86 -15.18 -0.91 10.94
C SER A 86 -14.87 -1.98 11.99
N GLN A 87 -14.35 -3.14 11.58
CA GLN A 87 -13.87 -4.17 12.51
C GLN A 87 -12.66 -3.68 13.30
N LEU A 88 -11.71 -3.01 12.65
CA LEU A 88 -10.56 -2.42 13.34
C LEU A 88 -10.99 -1.35 14.35
N THR A 89 -11.95 -0.49 14.01
CA THR A 89 -12.50 0.51 14.93
C THR A 89 -13.14 -0.16 16.15
N GLN A 90 -13.87 -1.27 15.97
CA GLN A 90 -14.41 -2.05 17.10
C GLN A 90 -13.28 -2.59 18.00
N VAL A 91 -12.24 -3.20 17.41
CA VAL A 91 -11.08 -3.74 18.13
C VAL A 91 -10.36 -2.64 18.92
N ILE A 92 -10.20 -1.45 18.34
CA ILE A 92 -9.57 -0.29 19.00
C ILE A 92 -10.44 0.21 20.16
N ASN A 93 -11.76 0.24 20.00
CA ASN A 93 -12.67 0.62 21.08
C ASN A 93 -12.65 -0.39 22.23
N GLU A 94 -12.52 -1.69 21.94
CA GLU A 94 -12.26 -2.71 22.97
C GLU A 94 -10.92 -2.47 23.67
N LEU A 95 -9.86 -2.14 22.92
CA LEU A 95 -8.55 -1.82 23.49
C LEU A 95 -8.60 -0.60 24.42
N LYS A 96 -9.34 0.46 24.07
CA LYS A 96 -9.55 1.66 24.91
C LYS A 96 -10.13 1.30 26.29
N ASN A 97 -10.94 0.25 26.36
CA ASN A 97 -11.56 -0.23 27.61
C ASN A 97 -10.65 -1.11 28.49
N THR A 98 -9.43 -1.40 28.05
CA THR A 98 -8.46 -2.20 28.82
C THR A 98 -7.54 -1.32 29.67
N VAL A 99 -6.73 -1.94 30.55
CA VAL A 99 -5.64 -1.28 31.28
C VAL A 99 -4.40 -1.03 30.42
N TYR A 100 -4.28 -1.71 29.28
CA TYR A 100 -3.11 -1.62 28.42
C TYR A 100 -3.09 -0.28 27.68
N ARG A 101 -1.90 0.33 27.59
CA ARG A 101 -1.65 1.57 26.85
C ARG A 101 -0.49 1.40 25.87
N PRO A 102 -0.60 0.47 24.89
CA PRO A 102 0.42 0.31 23.87
C PRO A 102 0.43 1.53 22.94
N LYS A 103 1.58 1.84 22.34
CA LYS A 103 1.64 2.78 21.22
C LYS A 103 1.00 2.14 20.01
N ILE A 104 -0.08 2.72 19.49
CA ILE A 104 -0.80 2.14 18.35
C ILE A 104 -0.62 2.96 17.08
N CYS A 105 -0.81 2.32 15.94
CA CYS A 105 -0.90 2.96 14.64
C CYS A 105 -2.02 2.29 13.85
N VAL A 106 -2.87 3.08 13.18
CA VAL A 106 -3.88 2.58 12.24
C VAL A 106 -3.52 3.04 10.85
N LEU A 107 -3.33 2.09 9.93
CA LEU A 107 -3.10 2.38 8.52
C LEU A 107 -4.43 2.33 7.78
N GLY A 108 -4.68 3.30 6.90
CA GLY A 108 -5.86 3.35 6.05
C GLY A 108 -5.61 4.08 4.73
N SER A 109 -6.62 4.10 3.87
CA SER A 109 -6.54 4.71 2.55
C SER A 109 -6.55 6.24 2.61
N ARG A 110 -6.11 6.89 1.52
CA ARG A 110 -6.23 8.35 1.38
C ARG A 110 -7.69 8.79 1.37
N GLU A 111 -8.57 8.00 0.78
CA GLU A 111 -10.01 8.28 0.71
C GLU A 111 -10.61 8.49 2.12
N GLN A 112 -10.18 7.68 3.09
CA GLN A 112 -10.67 7.76 4.47
C GLN A 112 -9.94 8.81 5.31
N LEU A 113 -8.63 8.96 5.13
CA LEU A 113 -7.78 9.79 6.00
C LEU A 113 -7.50 11.20 5.46
N CYS A 114 -7.80 11.50 4.20
CA CYS A 114 -7.52 12.80 3.62
C CYS A 114 -8.48 13.87 4.14
N ILE A 115 -7.91 15.00 4.59
CA ILE A 115 -8.65 16.18 5.07
C ILE A 115 -8.44 17.41 4.18
N ASN A 116 -7.63 17.28 3.12
CA ASN A 116 -7.45 18.37 2.17
C ASN A 116 -8.69 18.46 1.28
N PRO A 117 -9.44 19.59 1.30
CA PRO A 117 -10.73 19.70 0.59
C PRO A 117 -10.59 19.56 -0.93
N GLU A 118 -9.49 20.03 -1.52
CA GLU A 118 -9.27 19.94 -2.97
C GLU A 118 -9.03 18.50 -3.42
N VAL A 119 -8.35 17.70 -2.60
CA VAL A 119 -8.10 16.28 -2.89
C VAL A 119 -9.34 15.45 -2.56
N LYS A 120 -9.97 15.70 -1.40
CA LYS A 120 -11.11 14.91 -0.90
C LYS A 120 -12.35 15.01 -1.80
N ARG A 121 -12.52 16.12 -2.52
CA ARG A 121 -13.64 16.34 -3.44
C ARG A 121 -13.56 15.48 -4.71
N LEU A 122 -12.39 14.93 -5.05
CA LEU A 122 -12.23 14.11 -6.25
C LEU A 122 -12.90 12.75 -6.05
N GLU A 123 -13.74 12.34 -7.00
CA GLU A 123 -14.48 11.07 -6.93
C GLU A 123 -13.59 9.85 -7.24
N SER A 124 -12.60 10.01 -8.12
CA SER A 124 -11.68 8.93 -8.48
C SER A 124 -10.52 8.81 -7.48
N ASN A 125 -10.33 7.62 -6.91
CA ASN A 125 -9.20 7.30 -6.01
C ASN A 125 -7.84 7.56 -6.68
N HIS A 126 -7.70 7.23 -7.97
CA HIS A 126 -6.46 7.50 -8.72
C HIS A 126 -6.15 9.00 -8.77
N MET A 127 -7.16 9.83 -9.05
CA MET A 127 -7.01 11.29 -9.05
C MET A 127 -6.69 11.84 -7.65
N GLN A 128 -7.30 11.28 -6.60
CA GLN A 128 -6.96 11.63 -5.22
C GLN A 128 -5.48 11.33 -4.91
N ILE A 129 -4.99 10.15 -5.30
CA ILE A 129 -3.59 9.75 -5.09
C ILE A 129 -2.64 10.66 -5.86
N TYR A 130 -2.92 10.90 -7.14
CA TYR A 130 -2.10 11.76 -7.99
C TYR A 130 -2.02 13.19 -7.45
N MET A 131 -3.16 13.84 -7.23
CA MET A 131 -3.20 15.21 -6.73
C MET A 131 -2.57 15.34 -5.34
N CYS A 132 -2.73 14.33 -4.48
CA CYS A 132 -2.05 14.26 -3.20
C CYS A 132 -0.52 14.24 -3.38
N ARG A 133 0.01 13.36 -4.24
CA ARG A 133 1.46 13.27 -4.52
C ARG A 133 1.99 14.58 -5.10
N MET A 134 1.32 15.16 -6.09
CA MET A 134 1.70 16.43 -6.71
C MET A 134 1.79 17.56 -5.68
N LYS A 135 0.76 17.73 -4.84
CA LYS A 135 0.77 18.76 -3.80
C LYS A 135 1.83 18.52 -2.73
N VAL A 136 2.15 17.25 -2.42
CA VAL A 136 3.21 16.91 -1.48
C VAL A 136 4.59 17.24 -2.07
N MET A 137 4.85 16.87 -3.33
CA MET A 137 6.12 17.16 -4.01
C MET A 137 6.33 18.66 -4.19
N ALA A 138 5.30 19.41 -4.56
CA ALA A 138 5.33 20.87 -4.66
C ALA A 138 5.29 21.59 -3.30
N ARG A 139 5.26 20.86 -2.17
CA ARG A 139 5.07 21.40 -0.81
C ARG A 139 3.83 22.31 -0.66
N ALA A 140 2.83 22.13 -1.51
CA ALA A 140 1.59 22.91 -1.52
C ALA A 140 0.53 22.36 -0.55
N CYS A 141 0.71 21.16 0.00
CA CYS A 141 -0.22 20.59 0.98
C CYS A 141 0.13 21.07 2.41
N HIS A 142 -0.58 22.09 2.90
CA HIS A 142 -0.37 22.63 4.26
C HIS A 142 -0.43 21.55 5.35
N PHE A 143 -1.38 20.62 5.24
CA PHE A 143 -1.53 19.52 6.21
C PHE A 143 -0.32 18.57 6.23
N TYR A 144 0.28 18.28 5.07
CA TYR A 144 1.45 17.39 5.00
C TYR A 144 2.68 18.06 5.61
N ASN A 145 2.89 19.34 5.30
CA ASN A 145 4.07 20.08 5.75
C ASN A 145 4.17 20.16 7.28
N ASN A 146 3.04 20.11 7.99
CA ASN A 146 3.01 20.14 9.45
C ASN A 146 3.25 18.76 10.11
N VAL A 147 3.28 17.65 9.34
CA VAL A 147 3.33 16.29 9.91
C VAL A 147 4.62 16.04 10.69
N GLU A 148 5.76 16.50 10.19
CA GLU A 148 7.07 16.25 10.80
C GLU A 148 7.18 16.87 12.20
N GLU A 149 6.64 18.07 12.38
CA GLU A 149 6.58 18.73 13.69
C GLU A 149 5.61 17.97 14.61
N LYS A 150 4.39 17.69 14.11
CA LYS A 150 3.30 17.15 14.93
C LYS A 150 3.47 15.68 15.31
N CYS A 151 4.17 14.87 14.53
CA CYS A 151 4.35 13.45 14.83
C CYS A 151 5.23 13.18 16.09
N THR A 152 5.85 14.23 16.65
CA THR A 152 6.63 14.16 17.89
C THR A 152 5.85 14.54 19.15
N GLU A 153 4.62 15.05 18.99
CA GLU A 153 3.78 15.46 20.13
C GLU A 153 3.31 14.24 20.93
N LYS A 154 3.58 14.24 22.24
CA LYS A 154 3.19 13.13 23.14
C LYS A 154 1.68 12.86 23.14
N GLU A 155 0.87 13.90 23.00
CA GLU A 155 -0.59 13.78 22.89
C GLU A 155 -1.00 12.85 21.73
N LEU A 156 -0.28 12.89 20.61
CA LEU A 156 -0.55 12.06 19.44
C LEU A 156 0.10 10.68 19.54
N ILE A 157 1.27 10.57 20.17
CA ILE A 157 2.00 9.29 20.30
C ILE A 157 1.35 8.36 21.32
N ASP A 158 0.89 8.90 22.45
CA ASP A 158 0.40 8.11 23.58
C ASP A 158 -1.13 7.89 23.52
N SER A 159 -1.82 8.55 22.57
CA SER A 159 -3.26 8.39 22.37
C SER A 159 -3.61 7.18 21.52
N ILE A 160 -4.63 6.44 21.97
CA ILE A 160 -5.21 5.32 21.22
C ILE A 160 -6.27 5.88 20.27
N MET A 161 -5.90 6.04 18.99
CA MET A 161 -6.76 6.64 17.96
C MET A 161 -7.21 5.60 16.93
N ASP A 162 -8.50 5.62 16.59
CA ASP A 162 -9.03 5.00 15.38
C ASP A 162 -8.95 5.99 14.17
N ILE A 163 -9.57 5.64 13.05
CA ILE A 163 -9.54 6.48 11.84
C ILE A 163 -10.26 7.81 12.06
N GLU A 164 -11.41 7.76 12.72
CA GLU A 164 -12.23 8.93 13.02
C GLU A 164 -11.48 9.90 13.95
N ASP A 165 -10.83 9.36 14.99
CA ASP A 165 -9.97 10.11 15.90
C ASP A 165 -8.76 10.71 15.18
N LEU A 166 -8.11 9.95 14.29
CA LEU A 166 -6.99 10.46 13.47
C LEU A 166 -7.43 11.63 12.59
N VAL A 167 -8.60 11.56 11.96
CA VAL A 167 -9.15 12.65 11.15
C VAL A 167 -9.49 13.85 12.01
N LYS A 168 -10.11 13.65 13.18
CA LYS A 168 -10.43 14.71 14.13
C LYS A 168 -9.17 15.43 14.63
N ASN A 169 -8.16 14.67 15.04
CA ASN A 169 -6.88 15.22 15.48
C ASN A 169 -6.10 15.88 14.34
N GLY A 170 -6.14 15.34 13.13
CA GLY A 170 -5.54 15.99 11.97
C GLY A 170 -6.15 17.35 11.66
N ASN A 171 -7.48 17.50 11.82
CA ASN A 171 -8.13 18.80 11.70
C ASN A 171 -7.73 19.76 12.83
N LYS A 172 -7.70 19.28 14.09
CA LYS A 172 -7.31 20.06 15.27
C LYS A 172 -5.86 20.57 15.18
N HIS A 173 -4.92 19.70 14.82
CA HIS A 173 -3.48 20.01 14.77
C HIS A 173 -3.02 20.50 13.38
N ARG A 174 -3.96 20.62 12.42
CA ARG A 174 -3.68 20.94 11.00
C ARG A 174 -2.60 20.05 10.39
N ALA A 175 -2.62 18.76 10.71
CA ALA A 175 -1.66 17.77 10.24
C ALA A 175 -2.36 16.68 9.42
N CYS A 176 -1.71 16.17 8.37
CA CYS A 176 -2.30 15.19 7.47
C CYS A 176 -2.42 13.80 8.16
N PRO A 177 -3.63 13.27 8.42
CA PRO A 177 -3.80 11.98 9.11
C PRO A 177 -3.15 10.80 8.39
N TYR A 178 -3.20 10.81 7.05
CA TYR A 178 -2.61 9.76 6.21
C TYR A 178 -1.08 9.65 6.40
N TYR A 179 -0.36 10.77 6.39
CA TYR A 179 1.09 10.75 6.60
C TYR A 179 1.49 10.70 8.08
N LEU A 180 0.64 11.23 8.97
CA LEU A 180 0.82 11.13 10.42
C LEU A 180 0.82 9.66 10.88
N SER A 181 -0.20 8.89 10.51
CA SER A 181 -0.27 7.45 10.83
C SER A 181 0.97 6.69 10.35
N ARG A 182 1.44 6.97 9.13
CA ARG A 182 2.67 6.37 8.56
C ARG A 182 3.93 6.73 9.36
N SER A 183 4.00 7.95 9.90
CA SER A 183 5.13 8.38 10.75
C SER A 183 5.09 7.68 12.11
N LEU A 184 3.91 7.58 12.72
CA LEU A 184 3.70 6.90 14.01
C LEU A 184 3.99 5.40 13.95
N LYS A 185 3.80 4.76 12.78
CA LYS A 185 4.09 3.34 12.54
C LYS A 185 5.49 2.90 13.02
N GLN A 186 6.50 3.75 12.90
CA GLN A 186 7.87 3.38 13.28
C GLN A 186 8.00 3.08 14.78
N GLN A 187 7.29 3.84 15.62
CA GLN A 187 7.32 3.74 17.07
C GLN A 187 6.16 2.90 17.65
N ALA A 188 5.27 2.41 16.79
CA ALA A 188 4.11 1.64 17.20
C ALA A 188 4.50 0.25 17.74
N ASP A 189 3.85 -0.11 18.83
CA ASP A 189 3.87 -1.44 19.45
C ASP A 189 2.93 -2.39 18.69
N ILE A 190 1.76 -1.87 18.29
CA ILE A 190 0.73 -2.58 17.53
C ILE A 190 0.28 -1.74 16.33
N ILE A 191 0.17 -2.37 15.17
CA ILE A 191 -0.26 -1.75 13.92
C ILE A 191 -1.57 -2.41 13.47
N PHE A 192 -2.64 -1.63 13.38
CA PHE A 192 -3.93 -2.04 12.84
C PHE A 192 -3.97 -1.71 11.34
N MET A 193 -4.33 -2.68 10.50
CA MET A 193 -4.47 -2.46 9.05
C MET A 193 -5.45 -3.45 8.42
N PRO A 194 -6.03 -3.17 7.25
CA PRO A 194 -6.81 -4.17 6.56
C PRO A 194 -5.92 -5.25 5.94
N TYR A 195 -6.49 -6.42 5.67
CA TYR A 195 -5.77 -7.56 5.10
C TYR A 195 -5.03 -7.26 3.79
N ASN A 196 -5.63 -6.46 2.91
CA ASN A 196 -5.04 -6.14 1.62
C ASN A 196 -3.65 -5.49 1.78
N TYR A 197 -3.44 -4.67 2.81
CA TYR A 197 -2.14 -4.01 3.04
C TYR A 197 -1.03 -4.99 3.43
N LEU A 198 -1.43 -6.15 3.97
CA LEU A 198 -0.52 -7.22 4.36
C LEU A 198 -0.38 -8.29 3.28
N LEU A 199 -1.44 -8.63 2.54
CA LEU A 199 -1.41 -9.74 1.58
C LEU A 199 -0.95 -9.30 0.19
N ASP A 200 -1.36 -8.12 -0.27
CA ASP A 200 -0.89 -7.58 -1.54
C ASP A 200 0.57 -7.12 -1.43
N SER A 201 1.40 -7.64 -2.33
CA SER A 201 2.82 -7.35 -2.38
C SER A 201 3.12 -5.88 -2.68
N LYS A 202 2.30 -5.23 -3.53
CA LYS A 202 2.46 -3.81 -3.90
C LYS A 202 2.18 -2.93 -2.69
N SER A 203 1.07 -3.18 -2.01
CA SER A 203 0.68 -2.48 -0.78
C SER A 203 1.71 -2.67 0.34
N ARG A 204 2.20 -3.89 0.58
CA ARG A 204 3.24 -4.16 1.58
C ARG A 204 4.50 -3.31 1.35
N ARG A 205 4.97 -3.25 0.11
CA ARG A 205 6.14 -2.44 -0.29
C ARG A 205 5.84 -0.95 -0.14
N ALA A 206 4.68 -0.48 -0.60
CA ALA A 206 4.29 0.92 -0.50
C ALA A 206 4.22 1.43 0.96
N HIS A 207 3.86 0.55 1.90
CA HIS A 207 3.83 0.84 3.32
C HIS A 207 5.16 0.56 4.05
N ASN A 208 6.19 0.01 3.40
CA ASN A 208 7.47 -0.39 4.00
C ASN A 208 7.28 -1.29 5.24
N LEU A 209 6.45 -2.33 5.15
CA LEU A 209 6.18 -3.24 6.26
C LEU A 209 7.34 -4.24 6.44
N ASP A 210 7.99 -4.21 7.62
CA ASP A 210 8.95 -5.22 8.04
C ASP A 210 8.24 -6.31 8.84
N LEU A 211 8.30 -7.55 8.35
CA LEU A 211 7.68 -8.71 8.99
C LEU A 211 8.68 -9.46 9.89
N LYS A 212 9.97 -9.09 9.87
CA LYS A 212 11.00 -9.78 10.65
C LYS A 212 10.80 -9.50 12.14
N GLY A 213 10.59 -10.56 12.92
CA GLY A 213 10.40 -10.45 14.36
C GLY A 213 9.03 -9.85 14.75
N THR A 214 8.07 -9.89 13.84
CA THR A 214 6.71 -9.37 14.03
C THR A 214 5.73 -10.52 14.28
N VAL A 215 4.79 -10.33 15.20
CA VAL A 215 3.63 -11.22 15.40
C VAL A 215 2.49 -10.70 14.53
N ILE A 216 1.95 -11.55 13.67
CA ILE A 216 0.84 -11.22 12.77
C ILE A 216 -0.42 -11.92 13.28
N ILE A 217 -1.47 -11.14 13.47
CA ILE A 217 -2.80 -11.62 13.85
C ILE A 217 -3.73 -11.33 12.68
N LEU A 218 -4.32 -12.38 12.11
CA LEU A 218 -5.38 -12.28 11.12
C LEU A 218 -6.71 -12.59 11.81
N ASP A 219 -7.51 -11.57 12.06
CA ASP A 219 -8.80 -11.71 12.75
C ASP A 219 -9.95 -11.76 11.74
N GLU A 220 -10.86 -12.73 11.86
CA GLU A 220 -11.88 -13.09 10.84
C GLU A 220 -11.29 -13.67 9.53
N ALA A 221 -10.28 -14.53 9.66
CA ALA A 221 -9.44 -15.04 8.56
C ALA A 221 -10.15 -15.95 7.54
N HIS A 222 -11.46 -16.19 7.66
CA HIS A 222 -12.22 -17.00 6.71
C HIS A 222 -12.28 -16.39 5.29
N ASN A 223 -12.02 -15.09 5.14
CA ASN A 223 -12.01 -14.40 3.85
C ASN A 223 -10.62 -14.23 3.23
N VAL A 224 -9.58 -14.79 3.85
CA VAL A 224 -8.19 -14.60 3.39
C VAL A 224 -7.97 -15.23 2.00
N GLU A 225 -8.54 -16.41 1.75
CA GLU A 225 -8.44 -17.09 0.46
C GLU A 225 -9.01 -16.25 -0.69
N LYS A 226 -10.28 -15.84 -0.56
CA LYS A 226 -10.96 -15.00 -1.54
C LYS A 226 -10.20 -13.69 -1.79
N LEU A 227 -9.64 -13.08 -0.76
CA LEU A 227 -8.85 -11.86 -0.93
C LEU A 227 -7.53 -12.10 -1.67
N CYS A 228 -6.86 -13.24 -1.45
CA CYS A 228 -5.67 -13.63 -2.21
C CYS A 228 -5.99 -13.88 -3.69
N GLU A 229 -7.14 -14.51 -3.96
CA GLU A 229 -7.66 -14.74 -5.31
C GLU A 229 -7.96 -13.41 -6.01
N GLU A 230 -8.71 -12.52 -5.37
CA GLU A 230 -9.04 -11.18 -5.89
C GLU A 230 -7.78 -10.34 -6.12
N SER A 231 -6.79 -10.41 -5.21
CA SER A 231 -5.55 -9.62 -5.33
C SER A 231 -4.64 -10.09 -6.47
N SER A 232 -4.82 -11.32 -6.95
CA SER A 232 -4.02 -11.92 -8.03
C SER A 232 -4.79 -12.02 -9.35
N SER A 233 -6.06 -11.61 -9.36
CA SER A 233 -6.94 -11.67 -10.51
C SER A 233 -7.15 -10.28 -11.09
N PHE A 234 -7.37 -10.21 -12.40
CA PHE A 234 -7.75 -8.98 -13.07
C PHE A 234 -8.70 -9.30 -14.22
N ASP A 235 -9.56 -8.35 -14.54
CA ASP A 235 -10.42 -8.40 -15.71
C ASP A 235 -9.93 -7.37 -16.72
N LEU A 236 -9.87 -7.68 -17.99
CA LEU A 236 -9.54 -6.71 -19.05
C LEU A 236 -10.69 -6.70 -20.06
N THR A 237 -11.46 -5.62 -20.10
CA THR A 237 -12.60 -5.48 -21.00
C THR A 237 -12.21 -4.73 -22.28
N PRO A 238 -12.93 -4.92 -23.39
CA PRO A 238 -12.74 -4.11 -24.60
C PRO A 238 -12.86 -2.59 -24.33
N TYR A 239 -13.75 -2.21 -23.40
CA TYR A 239 -13.90 -0.82 -22.98
C TYR A 239 -12.63 -0.28 -22.29
N ASP A 240 -11.95 -1.10 -21.48
CA ASP A 240 -10.70 -0.69 -20.84
C ASP A 240 -9.62 -0.41 -21.88
N LEU A 241 -9.47 -1.27 -22.89
CA LEU A 241 -8.52 -1.07 -23.99
C LEU A 241 -8.86 0.15 -24.85
N ALA A 242 -10.13 0.29 -25.25
CA ALA A 242 -10.58 1.44 -26.02
C ALA A 242 -10.33 2.76 -25.27
N SER A 243 -10.68 2.82 -23.98
CA SER A 243 -10.42 4.02 -23.15
C SER A 243 -8.93 4.31 -23.02
N ALA A 244 -8.07 3.28 -22.94
CA ALA A 244 -6.63 3.45 -22.90
C ALA A 244 -6.10 4.02 -24.23
N MET A 245 -6.59 3.52 -25.36
CA MET A 245 -6.22 3.97 -26.69
C MET A 245 -6.66 5.41 -26.94
N ASP A 246 -7.87 5.78 -26.54
CA ASP A 246 -8.38 7.15 -26.64
C ASP A 246 -7.54 8.13 -25.82
N ALA A 247 -7.16 7.74 -24.60
CA ALA A 247 -6.28 8.56 -23.77
C ALA A 247 -4.91 8.78 -24.43
N VAL A 248 -4.32 7.74 -25.03
CA VAL A 248 -3.04 7.86 -25.77
C VAL A 248 -3.20 8.69 -27.04
N ASN A 249 -4.31 8.56 -27.76
CA ASN A 249 -4.62 9.36 -28.96
C ASN A 249 -4.64 10.85 -28.65
N VAL A 250 -5.29 11.24 -27.56
CA VAL A 250 -5.33 12.64 -27.13
C VAL A 250 -3.92 13.18 -26.85
N VAL A 251 -3.04 12.37 -26.24
CA VAL A 251 -1.64 12.78 -26.01
C VAL A 251 -0.86 12.88 -27.32
N LEU A 252 -1.04 11.93 -28.24
CA LEU A 252 -0.40 11.95 -29.56
C LEU A 252 -0.77 13.20 -30.37
N GLU A 253 -2.06 13.50 -30.47
CA GLU A 253 -2.53 14.65 -31.24
C GLU A 253 -2.00 15.98 -30.68
N GLU A 254 -1.87 16.10 -29.37
CA GLU A 254 -1.32 17.31 -28.76
C GLU A 254 0.18 17.45 -28.96
N GLN A 255 0.95 16.37 -28.78
CA GLN A 255 2.39 16.44 -29.06
C GLN A 255 2.64 16.73 -30.54
N ALA A 256 1.85 16.17 -31.45
CA ALA A 256 1.92 16.49 -32.88
C ALA A 256 1.66 17.98 -33.16
N LYS A 257 0.65 18.57 -32.51
CA LYS A 257 0.37 20.02 -32.62
C LYS A 257 1.49 20.88 -32.07
N VAL A 258 2.10 20.49 -30.95
CA VAL A 258 3.23 21.24 -30.36
C VAL A 258 4.46 21.18 -31.26
N VAL A 259 4.77 20.02 -31.85
CA VAL A 259 5.88 19.90 -32.81
C VAL A 259 5.65 20.79 -34.02
N GLN A 260 4.46 20.76 -34.62
CA GLN A 260 4.11 21.65 -35.74
C GLN A 260 4.20 23.13 -35.37
N GLN A 261 3.70 23.52 -34.19
CA GLN A 261 3.81 24.90 -33.70
C GLN A 261 5.26 25.31 -33.44
N ASN A 262 6.09 24.39 -32.96
CA ASN A 262 7.51 24.65 -32.70
C ASN A 262 8.33 24.79 -33.99
N GLU A 263 8.00 24.02 -35.04
CA GLU A 263 8.57 24.21 -36.38
C GLU A 263 8.23 25.61 -36.92
N ILE A 264 6.96 26.02 -36.81
CA ILE A 264 6.52 27.36 -37.21
C ILE A 264 7.22 28.43 -36.35
N ASN A 265 7.23 28.30 -35.02
CA ASN A 265 7.86 29.29 -34.14
C ASN A 265 9.37 29.41 -34.37
N ALA A 266 10.05 28.31 -34.73
CA ALA A 266 11.46 28.32 -35.11
C ALA A 266 11.70 29.09 -36.42
N GLU A 267 10.81 28.96 -37.41
CA GLU A 267 10.87 29.77 -38.64
C GLU A 267 10.69 31.28 -38.36
N PHE A 268 9.88 31.63 -37.35
CA PHE A 268 9.57 33.02 -36.99
C PHE A 268 10.37 33.59 -35.79
N ASN A 269 11.39 32.87 -35.28
CA ASN A 269 12.16 33.25 -34.08
C ASN A 269 11.29 33.61 -32.85
N MET A 270 10.19 32.89 -32.66
CA MET A 270 9.31 33.01 -31.49
C MET A 270 9.66 32.00 -30.39
N GLU A 271 9.23 32.26 -29.15
CA GLU A 271 9.42 31.31 -28.05
C GLU A 271 8.75 29.95 -28.35
N LEU A 272 9.50 28.87 -28.11
CA LEU A 272 9.03 27.49 -28.28
C LEU A 272 7.99 27.14 -27.21
N ALA A 273 6.90 26.51 -27.62
CA ALA A 273 5.91 25.97 -26.71
C ALA A 273 6.46 24.68 -26.05
N SER A 274 6.53 24.65 -24.72
CA SER A 274 6.83 23.41 -23.99
C SER A 274 5.54 22.66 -23.70
N SER A 275 5.44 21.40 -24.15
CA SER A 275 4.27 20.56 -23.86
C SER A 275 4.21 20.06 -22.41
N GLY A 276 5.29 20.20 -21.64
CA GLY A 276 5.38 19.68 -20.27
C GLY A 276 5.47 18.15 -20.17
N LEU A 277 5.50 17.44 -21.31
CA LEU A 277 5.73 16.00 -21.41
C LEU A 277 7.12 15.78 -22.03
N ASN A 278 8.00 15.06 -21.33
CA ASN A 278 9.33 14.72 -21.82
C ASN A 278 9.33 13.35 -22.53
N MET A 279 8.48 13.19 -23.55
CA MET A 279 8.41 11.98 -24.37
C MET A 279 8.40 12.33 -25.85
N GLU A 280 9.12 11.54 -26.66
CA GLU A 280 9.10 11.67 -28.11
C GLU A 280 7.80 11.11 -28.70
N LEU A 281 7.38 11.68 -29.84
CA LEU A 281 6.20 11.21 -30.58
C LEU A 281 6.29 9.71 -30.93
N GLU A 282 7.49 9.23 -31.23
CA GLU A 282 7.72 7.82 -31.56
C GLU A 282 7.40 6.90 -30.37
N ASP A 283 7.72 7.30 -29.15
CA ASP A 283 7.50 6.49 -27.96
C ASP A 283 6.01 6.41 -27.59
N ILE A 284 5.29 7.52 -27.76
CA ILE A 284 3.84 7.53 -27.57
C ILE A 284 3.16 6.65 -28.63
N ALA A 285 3.66 6.69 -29.88
CA ALA A 285 3.16 5.86 -30.97
C ALA A 285 3.45 4.36 -30.73
N LYS A 286 4.61 4.01 -30.15
CA LYS A 286 4.93 2.65 -29.72
C LYS A 286 3.91 2.13 -28.71
N ILE A 287 3.50 2.93 -27.73
CA ILE A 287 2.49 2.54 -26.72
C ILE A 287 1.14 2.29 -27.40
N LYS A 288 0.70 3.18 -28.29
CA LYS A 288 -0.54 2.95 -29.06
C LYS A 288 -0.48 1.67 -29.87
N LYS A 289 0.67 1.37 -30.50
CA LYS A 289 0.88 0.13 -31.25
C LYS A 289 0.78 -1.09 -30.34
N ILE A 290 1.36 -1.05 -29.14
CA ILE A 290 1.26 -2.14 -28.14
C ILE A 290 -0.22 -2.38 -27.77
N LEU A 291 -1.00 -1.32 -27.52
CA LEU A 291 -2.42 -1.44 -27.20
C LEU A 291 -3.23 -2.11 -28.34
N LEU A 292 -2.99 -1.68 -29.58
CA LEU A 292 -3.63 -2.26 -30.77
C LEU A 292 -3.24 -3.74 -30.98
N GLN A 293 -1.98 -4.08 -30.73
CA GLN A 293 -1.52 -5.47 -30.82
C GLN A 293 -2.12 -6.33 -29.72
N LEU A 294 -2.29 -5.78 -28.51
CA LEU A 294 -2.94 -6.48 -27.40
C LEU A 294 -4.42 -6.73 -27.70
N GLU A 295 -5.14 -5.73 -28.21
CA GLU A 295 -6.54 -5.87 -28.66
C GLU A 295 -6.65 -6.95 -29.74
N SER A 296 -5.81 -6.89 -30.77
CA SER A 296 -5.79 -7.88 -31.85
C SER A 296 -5.44 -9.29 -31.37
N ALA A 297 -4.56 -9.43 -30.39
CA ALA A 297 -4.18 -10.73 -29.82
C ALA A 297 -5.32 -11.34 -28.98
N ILE A 298 -6.07 -10.50 -28.25
CA ILE A 298 -7.26 -10.92 -27.50
C ILE A 298 -8.38 -11.32 -28.46
N ASP A 299 -8.63 -10.54 -29.51
CA ASP A 299 -9.66 -10.84 -30.52
C ASP A 299 -9.37 -12.10 -31.33
N ALA A 300 -8.09 -12.47 -31.47
CA ALA A 300 -7.68 -13.70 -32.14
C ALA A 300 -7.98 -14.98 -31.33
N VAL A 301 -8.38 -14.86 -30.06
CA VAL A 301 -8.71 -16.02 -29.23
C VAL A 301 -10.06 -16.61 -29.65
N GLU A 302 -10.03 -17.78 -30.28
CA GLU A 302 -11.24 -18.49 -30.70
C GLU A 302 -12.10 -18.92 -29.52
N LEU A 303 -13.33 -18.41 -29.46
CA LEU A 303 -14.33 -18.80 -28.46
C LEU A 303 -15.19 -19.95 -28.98
N PRO A 304 -15.52 -20.95 -28.12
CA PRO A 304 -16.46 -22.00 -28.45
C PRO A 304 -17.84 -21.40 -28.81
N PRO A 305 -18.58 -22.02 -29.74
CA PRO A 305 -19.89 -21.53 -30.19
C PRO A 305 -21.01 -21.65 -29.13
N ASN A 306 -20.70 -22.14 -27.94
CA ASN A 306 -21.66 -22.49 -26.90
C ASN A 306 -21.80 -21.39 -25.83
N ASP A 307 -21.30 -20.19 -26.08
CA ASP A 307 -21.13 -19.08 -25.10
C ASP A 307 -20.34 -19.47 -23.83
N SER A 308 -19.68 -20.62 -23.84
CA SER A 308 -18.75 -21.03 -22.78
C SER A 308 -17.41 -20.35 -23.01
N GLY A 309 -16.91 -19.61 -22.03
CA GLY A 309 -15.59 -18.99 -22.08
C GLY A 309 -14.46 -19.99 -22.27
N VAL A 310 -13.28 -19.49 -22.64
CA VAL A 310 -12.07 -20.30 -22.82
C VAL A 310 -11.18 -20.20 -21.58
N THR A 311 -10.76 -21.35 -21.05
CA THR A 311 -9.74 -21.41 -20.00
C THR A 311 -8.45 -21.97 -20.58
N LYS A 312 -7.35 -21.28 -20.35
CA LYS A 312 -6.00 -21.69 -20.75
C LYS A 312 -5.12 -21.86 -19.51
N ASP A 313 -3.99 -22.54 -19.68
CA ASP A 313 -2.97 -22.62 -18.63
C ASP A 313 -2.44 -21.23 -18.26
N GLY A 314 -2.04 -21.05 -17.01
CA GLY A 314 -1.57 -19.76 -16.50
C GLY A 314 -0.34 -19.21 -17.22
N SER A 315 0.43 -20.02 -17.95
CA SER A 315 1.55 -19.55 -18.78
C SER A 315 1.09 -18.79 -20.02
N TYR A 316 -0.11 -19.08 -20.54
CA TYR A 316 -0.65 -18.48 -21.76
C TYR A 316 -0.75 -16.96 -21.69
N ILE A 317 -0.96 -16.40 -20.49
CA ILE A 317 -0.99 -14.94 -20.28
C ILE A 317 0.32 -14.27 -20.72
N PHE A 318 1.46 -14.92 -20.52
CA PHE A 318 2.76 -14.38 -20.90
C PHE A 318 2.96 -14.46 -22.41
N ASP A 319 2.46 -15.51 -23.05
CA ASP A 319 2.49 -15.67 -24.51
C ASP A 319 1.60 -14.60 -25.17
N LEU A 320 0.37 -14.42 -24.67
CA LEU A 320 -0.56 -13.40 -25.13
C LEU A 320 0.03 -11.98 -25.01
N PHE A 321 0.62 -11.65 -23.86
CA PHE A 321 1.29 -10.36 -23.68
C PHE A 321 2.54 -10.19 -24.54
N ALA A 322 3.28 -11.26 -24.79
CA ALA A 322 4.46 -11.22 -25.66
C ALA A 322 4.10 -10.91 -27.12
N GLU A 323 2.94 -11.34 -27.63
CA GLU A 323 2.44 -10.94 -28.96
C GLU A 323 2.29 -9.42 -29.08
N ALA A 324 1.88 -8.76 -27.99
CA ALA A 324 1.78 -7.32 -27.87
C ALA A 324 3.10 -6.63 -27.47
N GLN A 325 4.24 -7.33 -27.49
CA GLN A 325 5.55 -6.82 -27.05
C GLN A 325 5.64 -6.47 -25.55
N ILE A 326 4.72 -6.98 -24.73
CA ILE A 326 4.74 -6.82 -23.28
C ILE A 326 5.49 -8.02 -22.69
N THR A 327 6.77 -7.81 -22.37
CA THR A 327 7.69 -8.84 -21.87
C THR A 327 8.38 -8.39 -20.59
N PHE A 328 9.06 -9.29 -19.88
CA PHE A 328 9.86 -8.92 -18.71
C PHE A 328 10.96 -7.89 -19.01
N GLN A 329 11.46 -7.84 -20.25
CA GLN A 329 12.49 -6.87 -20.66
C GLN A 329 11.90 -5.49 -20.98
N THR A 330 10.72 -5.45 -21.61
CA THR A 330 10.06 -4.20 -22.01
C THR A 330 9.17 -3.60 -20.92
N LYS A 331 8.76 -4.40 -19.94
CA LYS A 331 7.86 -4.03 -18.83
C LYS A 331 8.25 -2.72 -18.13
N SER A 332 9.51 -2.57 -17.71
CA SER A 332 9.93 -1.39 -16.94
C SER A 332 9.81 -0.10 -17.74
N SER A 333 10.28 -0.11 -18.99
CA SER A 333 10.18 1.05 -19.88
C SER A 333 8.72 1.37 -20.21
N LEU A 334 7.89 0.36 -20.46
CA LEU A 334 6.46 0.56 -20.72
C LEU A 334 5.74 1.18 -19.53
N LEU A 335 6.00 0.70 -18.32
CA LEU A 335 5.41 1.26 -17.09
C LEU A 335 5.84 2.72 -16.86
N GLU A 336 7.10 3.06 -17.10
CA GLU A 336 7.59 4.44 -16.99
C GLU A 336 6.90 5.36 -18.00
N SER A 337 6.74 4.93 -19.25
CA SER A 337 6.05 5.75 -20.26
C SER A 337 4.55 5.89 -19.98
N LEU A 338 3.88 4.82 -19.51
CA LEU A 338 2.49 4.88 -19.07
C LEU A 338 2.33 5.85 -17.90
N GLU A 339 3.25 5.83 -16.93
CA GLU A 339 3.24 6.76 -15.79
C GLU A 339 3.39 8.22 -16.27
N GLN A 340 4.30 8.51 -17.20
CA GLN A 340 4.46 9.86 -17.74
C GLN A 340 3.20 10.36 -18.46
N ILE A 341 2.57 9.52 -19.29
CA ILE A 341 1.31 9.83 -19.96
C ILE A 341 0.21 10.13 -18.93
N LEU A 342 0.08 9.26 -17.92
CA LEU A 342 -0.92 9.43 -16.86
C LEU A 342 -0.70 10.72 -16.07
N GLN A 343 0.56 11.06 -15.74
CA GLN A 343 0.90 12.31 -15.04
C GLN A 343 0.54 13.54 -15.90
N PHE A 344 0.87 13.51 -17.18
CA PHE A 344 0.55 14.60 -18.11
C PHE A 344 -0.95 14.82 -18.25
N LEU A 345 -1.73 13.74 -18.47
CA LEU A 345 -3.18 13.82 -18.56
C LEU A 345 -3.83 14.31 -17.25
N SER A 346 -3.32 13.87 -16.11
CA SER A 346 -3.86 14.26 -14.80
C SER A 346 -3.54 15.72 -14.43
N GLY A 347 -2.51 16.32 -15.04
CA GLY A 347 -2.13 17.72 -14.82
C GLY A 347 -3.01 18.74 -15.54
N ARG A 348 -3.93 18.31 -16.41
CA ARG A 348 -4.76 19.21 -17.22
C ARG A 348 -5.95 19.77 -16.46
N THR A 349 -6.20 21.06 -16.65
CA THR A 349 -7.45 21.72 -16.25
C THR A 349 -8.37 21.86 -17.46
N GLY A 350 -9.51 21.15 -17.48
CA GLY A 350 -10.64 21.47 -18.38
C GLY A 350 -11.14 20.36 -19.31
N VAL A 351 -10.28 19.43 -19.77
CA VAL A 351 -10.72 18.29 -20.60
C VAL A 351 -10.66 17.02 -19.76
N PHE A 352 -11.83 16.45 -19.45
CA PHE A 352 -11.90 15.18 -18.75
C PHE A 352 -11.61 14.05 -19.75
N VAL A 353 -10.37 13.56 -19.76
CA VAL A 353 -10.00 12.35 -20.50
C VAL A 353 -10.16 11.17 -19.55
N ASN A 354 -10.90 10.15 -19.97
CA ASN A 354 -11.01 8.93 -19.18
C ASN A 354 -9.68 8.17 -19.21
N THR A 355 -8.95 8.14 -18.10
CA THR A 355 -7.68 7.43 -17.96
C THR A 355 -7.80 6.07 -17.28
N SER A 356 -9.02 5.58 -17.03
CA SER A 356 -9.26 4.34 -16.29
C SER A 356 -8.57 3.13 -16.94
N GLY A 357 -8.65 3.02 -18.27
CA GLY A 357 -8.01 1.95 -19.04
C GLY A 357 -6.49 1.93 -18.90
N LEU A 358 -5.83 3.10 -19.01
CA LEU A 358 -4.37 3.20 -18.85
C LEU A 358 -3.92 2.84 -17.45
N HIS A 359 -4.66 3.27 -16.41
CA HIS A 359 -4.38 2.87 -15.04
C HIS A 359 -4.50 1.36 -14.85
N LYS A 360 -5.60 0.78 -15.35
CA LYS A 360 -5.85 -0.66 -15.25
C LYS A 360 -4.76 -1.48 -15.95
N LEU A 361 -4.35 -1.06 -17.14
CA LEU A 361 -3.27 -1.72 -17.86
C LEU A 361 -1.92 -1.63 -17.12
N SER A 362 -1.60 -0.46 -16.56
CA SER A 362 -0.39 -0.28 -15.73
C SER A 362 -0.42 -1.20 -14.51
N ASP A 363 -1.58 -1.34 -13.86
CA ASP A 363 -1.77 -2.22 -12.71
C ASP A 363 -1.63 -3.70 -13.08
N ILE A 364 -2.08 -4.12 -14.26
CA ILE A 364 -1.95 -5.49 -14.78
C ILE A 364 -0.49 -5.83 -15.11
N ILE A 365 0.24 -4.89 -15.72
CA ILE A 365 1.63 -5.12 -16.14
C ILE A 365 2.59 -5.19 -14.95
N GLN A 366 2.34 -4.41 -13.89
CA GLN A 366 3.20 -4.29 -12.70
C GLN A 366 3.15 -5.54 -11.82
#